data_AF-A0A2G9MZ01-F1
#
_entry.id   AF-A0A2G9MZ01-F1
#
_cell.length_a   1.000
_cell.length_b   1.000
_cell.length_c   1.000
_cell.angle_alpha   90.00
_cell.angle_beta   90.00
_cell.angle_gamma   90.00
#
_symmetry.space_group_name_H-M   'P 1'
#
loop_
_entity.id
_entity.type
_entity.pdbx_description
1 polymer ?
#
loop_
_entity_poly.entity_id
_entity_poly.type
_entity_poly.pdbx_seq_one_letter_code
_entity_poly.pdbx_strand_id
1 'polypeptide(L)'
;MPSKQNEQATADKFAAFVHKHHILAVYLIILILWLPYFSLPFSHDESVFLNVGKGITEGKQPYSDMFDNKGPVLYLFYSILWFLFGTNSLGYRLVFFIILLASGVLINRLSKFL
;
A
#
# COMPACT_ATOMS: atom_id res chain seq x y z
N MET A 1 -24.53 41.23 4.91
CA MET A 1 -23.60 40.44 5.75
C MET A 1 -24.22 39.07 5.97
N PRO A 2 -23.50 37.97 5.72
CA PRO A 2 -24.03 36.65 6.07
C PRO A 2 -24.36 36.62 7.57
N SER A 3 -25.49 36.02 7.94
CA SER A 3 -25.86 35.88 9.35
C SER A 3 -24.91 34.88 10.03
N LYS A 4 -24.62 35.07 11.32
CA LYS A 4 -23.79 34.15 12.12
C LYS A 4 -24.23 32.68 12.03
N GLN A 5 -25.52 32.44 11.76
CA GLN A 5 -26.08 31.09 11.53
C GLN A 5 -25.58 30.43 10.23
N ASN A 6 -25.32 31.21 9.18
CA ASN A 6 -24.84 30.68 7.90
C ASN A 6 -23.34 30.32 7.96
N GLU A 7 -22.57 31.08 8.76
CA GLU A 7 -21.16 30.78 9.05
C GLU A 7 -21.03 29.49 9.87
N GLN A 8 -21.86 29.33 10.92
CA GLN A 8 -21.88 28.12 11.75
C GLN A 8 -22.24 26.86 10.94
N ALA A 9 -23.30 26.92 10.12
CA ALA A 9 -23.72 25.80 9.28
C ALA A 9 -22.65 25.40 8.24
N THR A 10 -21.85 26.36 7.77
CA THR A 10 -20.74 26.09 6.85
C THR A 10 -19.58 25.40 7.58
N ALA A 11 -19.24 25.86 8.79
CA ALA A 11 -18.23 25.23 9.63
C ALA A 11 -18.60 23.77 10.00
N ASP A 12 -19.85 23.52 10.36
CA ASP A 12 -20.33 22.17 10.71
C ASP A 12 -20.25 21.19 9.53
N LYS A 13 -20.64 21.66 8.33
CA LYS A 13 -20.51 20.88 7.09
C LYS A 13 -19.05 20.56 6.77
N PHE A 14 -18.16 21.53 6.97
CA PHE A 14 -16.73 21.33 6.76
C PHE A 14 -16.15 20.33 7.78
N ALA A 15 -16.48 20.46 9.06
CA ALA A 15 -16.05 19.53 10.10
C ALA A 15 -16.53 18.09 9.81
N ALA A 16 -17.79 17.92 9.39
CA ALA A 16 -18.32 16.62 8.98
C ALA A 16 -17.60 16.04 7.76
N PHE A 17 -17.25 16.88 6.78
CA PHE A 17 -16.45 16.48 5.62
C PHE A 17 -15.06 15.99 6.03
N VAL A 18 -14.34 16.76 6.86
CA VAL A 18 -13.02 16.37 7.37
C VAL A 18 -13.12 15.08 8.17
N HIS A 19 -14.10 14.96 9.06
CA HIS A 19 -14.31 13.73 9.83
C HIS A 19 -14.63 12.53 8.94
N LYS A 20 -15.30 12.72 7.79
CA LYS A 20 -15.57 11.62 6.85
C LYS A 20 -14.32 11.19 6.07
N HIS A 21 -13.43 12.13 5.74
CA HIS A 21 -12.34 11.91 4.78
C HIS A 21 -10.92 11.95 5.38
N HIS A 22 -10.78 12.12 6.70
CA HIS A 22 -9.48 12.23 7.38
C HIS A 22 -8.51 11.08 7.06
N ILE A 23 -8.99 9.82 6.96
CA ILE A 23 -8.13 8.70 6.59
C ILE A 23 -7.52 8.90 5.21
N LEU A 24 -8.31 9.30 4.21
CA LEU A 24 -7.80 9.54 2.86
C LEU A 24 -6.78 10.69 2.84
N ALA A 25 -7.01 11.73 3.63
CA ALA A 25 -6.06 12.83 3.78
C ALA A 25 -4.73 12.36 4.39
N VAL A 26 -4.76 11.50 5.42
CA VAL A 26 -3.55 10.91 6.02
C VAL A 26 -2.78 10.08 4.98
N TYR A 27 -3.46 9.23 4.21
CA TYR A 27 -2.81 8.43 3.17
C TYR A 27 -2.28 9.26 2.01
N LEU A 28 -2.93 10.37 1.67
CA LEU A 28 -2.41 11.32 0.68
C LEU A 28 -1.11 11.98 1.18
N ILE A 29 -1.05 12.38 2.45
CA ILE A 29 0.18 12.92 3.06
C ILE A 29 1.28 11.86 3.03
N ILE A 30 0.98 10.62 3.43
CA ILE A 30 1.94 9.50 3.37
C ILE A 30 2.44 9.33 1.93
N LEU A 31 1.55 9.30 0.93
CA LEU A 31 1.93 9.16 -0.48
C LEU A 31 2.90 10.26 -0.92
N ILE A 32 2.60 11.52 -0.60
CA ILE A 32 3.46 12.67 -0.93
C ILE A 32 4.85 12.52 -0.29
N LEU A 33 4.90 12.16 1.00
CA LEU A 33 6.16 11.93 1.70
C LEU A 33 6.93 10.73 1.14
N TRP A 34 6.23 9.77 0.53
CA TRP A 34 6.83 8.55 -0.02
C TRP A 34 7.30 8.69 -1.48
N LEU A 35 6.89 9.75 -2.20
CA LEU A 35 7.29 10.00 -3.58
C LEU A 35 8.81 9.91 -3.83
N PRO A 36 9.70 10.46 -2.97
CA PRO A 36 11.14 10.36 -3.18
C PRO A 36 11.67 8.92 -3.15
N TYR A 37 10.94 8.01 -2.49
CA TYR A 37 11.32 6.61 -2.40
C TYR A 37 10.96 5.84 -3.67
N PHE A 38 10.08 6.37 -4.55
CA PHE A 38 9.57 5.61 -5.70
C PHE A 38 10.63 5.22 -6.72
N SER A 39 11.67 6.06 -6.85
CA SER A 39 12.80 5.82 -7.75
C SER A 39 13.95 5.03 -7.13
N LEU A 40 13.85 4.65 -5.85
CA LEU A 40 14.91 3.88 -5.21
C LEU A 40 14.93 2.44 -5.73
N PRO A 41 16.13 1.82 -5.82
CA PRO A 41 16.24 0.39 -6.11
C PRO A 41 15.52 -0.43 -5.02
N PHE A 42 15.24 -1.69 -5.34
CA PHE A 42 14.76 -2.64 -4.33
C PHE A 42 15.78 -2.74 -3.20
N SER A 43 15.27 -2.77 -1.98
CA SER A 43 16.05 -3.10 -0.79
C SER A 43 16.57 -4.54 -0.87
N HIS A 44 17.47 -4.88 0.04
CA HIS A 44 18.04 -6.23 0.13
C HIS A 44 16.93 -7.29 0.26
N ASP A 45 16.00 -7.10 1.21
CA ASP A 45 14.94 -8.07 1.47
C ASP A 45 13.93 -8.17 0.32
N GLU A 46 13.56 -7.03 -0.29
CA GLU A 46 12.71 -7.02 -1.49
C GLU A 46 13.37 -7.79 -2.63
N SER A 47 14.68 -7.66 -2.79
CA SER A 47 15.44 -8.34 -3.85
C SER A 47 15.46 -9.86 -3.66
N VAL A 48 15.50 -10.35 -2.42
CA VAL A 48 15.39 -11.80 -2.13
C VAL A 48 14.04 -12.31 -2.62
N PHE A 49 12.93 -11.66 -2.25
CA PHE A 49 11.59 -12.11 -2.64
C PHE A 49 11.34 -11.97 -4.15
N LEU A 50 11.88 -10.91 -4.75
CA LEU A 50 11.83 -10.70 -6.19
C LEU A 50 12.57 -11.82 -6.94
N ASN A 51 13.74 -12.22 -6.46
CA ASN A 51 14.53 -13.30 -7.06
C ASN A 51 13.82 -14.64 -6.96
N VAL A 52 13.21 -14.95 -5.82
CA VAL A 52 12.42 -16.19 -5.66
C VAL A 52 11.18 -16.13 -6.57
N GLY A 53 10.45 -15.01 -6.60
CA GLY A 53 9.30 -14.81 -7.47
C GLY A 53 9.65 -14.98 -8.97
N LYS A 54 10.76 -14.38 -9.40
CA LYS A 54 11.33 -14.58 -10.73
C LYS A 54 11.64 -16.05 -11.00
N GLY A 55 12.34 -16.72 -10.08
CA GLY A 55 12.69 -18.12 -10.24
C GLY A 55 11.47 -19.04 -10.38
N ILE A 56 10.39 -18.76 -9.65
CA ILE A 56 9.11 -19.49 -9.82
C ILE A 56 8.59 -19.34 -11.26
N THR A 57 8.63 -18.13 -11.83
CA THR A 57 8.22 -17.91 -13.23
C THR A 57 9.15 -18.58 -14.26
N GLU A 58 10.37 -18.94 -13.85
CA GLU A 58 11.34 -19.70 -14.65
C GLU A 58 11.25 -21.22 -14.41
N GLY A 59 10.30 -21.69 -13.59
CA GLY A 59 10.09 -23.11 -13.29
C GLY A 59 10.90 -23.66 -12.11
N LYS A 60 11.56 -22.80 -11.32
CA LYS A 60 12.30 -23.20 -10.11
C LYS A 60 11.36 -23.41 -8.93
N GLN A 61 11.71 -24.35 -8.05
CA GLN A 61 10.95 -24.67 -6.85
C GLN A 61 11.51 -23.92 -5.62
N PRO A 62 10.67 -23.17 -4.88
CA PRO A 62 11.06 -22.63 -3.58
C PRO A 62 11.49 -23.72 -2.61
N TYR A 63 12.44 -23.41 -1.73
CA TYR A 63 13.04 -24.31 -0.71
C TYR A 63 13.89 -25.47 -1.22
N SER A 64 13.83 -25.78 -2.52
CA SER A 64 14.70 -26.77 -3.17
C SER A 64 15.79 -26.11 -3.99
N ASP A 65 15.39 -25.34 -5.02
CA ASP A 65 16.31 -24.66 -5.93
C ASP A 65 16.74 -23.28 -5.41
N MET A 66 15.88 -22.69 -4.56
CA MET A 66 16.06 -21.36 -3.98
C MET A 66 15.70 -21.43 -2.50
N PHE A 67 16.71 -21.38 -1.64
CA PHE A 67 16.52 -21.52 -0.21
C PHE A 67 16.32 -20.17 0.48
N ASP A 68 15.24 -20.05 1.24
CA ASP A 68 14.94 -18.92 2.13
C ASP A 68 13.98 -19.39 3.25
N ASN A 69 13.84 -18.62 4.34
CA ASN A 69 13.11 -19.05 5.54
C ASN A 69 11.69 -18.48 5.68
N LYS A 70 11.17 -17.76 4.67
CA LYS A 70 9.81 -17.19 4.70
C LYS A 70 8.77 -18.18 4.21
N GLY A 71 7.49 -17.86 4.42
CA GLY A 71 6.37 -18.71 4.00
C GLY A 71 6.08 -18.66 2.48
N PRO A 72 5.52 -19.73 1.89
CA PRO A 72 5.41 -19.89 0.43
C PRO A 72 4.47 -18.90 -0.23
N VAL A 73 3.45 -18.44 0.50
CA VAL A 73 2.46 -17.46 0.01
C VAL A 73 3.13 -16.16 -0.41
N LEU A 74 4.18 -15.74 0.31
CA LEU A 74 4.93 -14.53 -0.03
C LEU A 74 5.59 -14.67 -1.40
N TYR A 75 6.20 -15.82 -1.70
CA TYR A 75 6.87 -16.02 -2.98
C TYR A 75 5.88 -16.14 -4.15
N LEU A 76 4.73 -16.78 -3.93
CA LEU A 76 3.66 -16.82 -4.94
C LEU A 76 3.17 -15.41 -5.25
N PHE A 77 2.97 -14.58 -4.22
CA PHE A 77 2.63 -13.18 -4.42
C PHE A 77 3.69 -12.44 -5.23
N TYR A 78 4.97 -12.57 -4.89
CA TYR A 78 6.07 -11.96 -5.66
C TYR A 78 6.22 -12.54 -7.07
N SER A 79 5.86 -13.79 -7.33
CA SER A 79 5.85 -14.34 -8.70
C SER A 79 4.78 -13.68 -9.57
N ILE A 80 3.61 -13.37 -9.00
CA ILE A 80 2.55 -12.63 -9.69
C ILE A 80 3.03 -11.21 -9.98
N LEU A 81 3.64 -10.55 -8.99
CA LEU A 81 4.18 -9.20 -9.19
C LEU A 81 5.31 -9.18 -10.22
N TRP A 82 6.19 -10.19 -10.23
CA TRP A 82 7.23 -10.33 -11.25
C TRP A 82 6.63 -10.51 -12.64
N PHE A 83 5.61 -11.35 -12.78
CA PHE A 83 4.90 -11.52 -14.05
C PHE A 83 4.27 -10.21 -14.56
N LEU A 84 3.73 -9.39 -13.66
CA LEU A 84 3.06 -8.13 -14.02
C LEU A 84 4.00 -6.95 -14.27
N PHE A 85 5.06 -6.83 -13.47
CA PHE A 85 5.88 -5.61 -13.40
C PHE A 85 7.36 -5.86 -13.68
N GLY A 86 7.84 -7.10 -13.68
CA GLY A 86 9.25 -7.43 -13.84
C GLY A 86 10.12 -6.66 -12.85
N THR A 87 11.10 -5.91 -13.36
CA THR A 87 12.00 -5.07 -12.56
C THR A 87 11.46 -3.68 -12.23
N ASN A 88 10.24 -3.33 -12.65
CA ASN A 88 9.66 -2.01 -12.42
C ASN A 88 9.22 -1.85 -10.96
N SER A 89 10.09 -1.28 -10.12
CA SER A 89 9.84 -1.06 -8.68
C SER A 89 8.60 -0.22 -8.36
N LEU A 90 8.20 0.68 -9.26
CA LEU A 90 7.00 1.49 -9.07
C LEU A 90 5.74 0.62 -8.96
N GLY A 91 5.63 -0.44 -9.76
CA GLY A 91 4.48 -1.35 -9.72
C GLY A 91 4.31 -2.00 -8.36
N TYR A 92 5.41 -2.51 -7.78
CA TYR A 92 5.43 -3.11 -6.44
C TYR A 92 5.00 -2.09 -5.38
N ARG A 93 5.60 -0.89 -5.41
CA ARG A 93 5.32 0.17 -4.44
C ARG A 93 3.85 0.61 -4.47
N LEU A 94 3.25 0.73 -5.66
CA LEU A 94 1.84 1.06 -5.80
C LEU A 94 0.93 -0.06 -5.24
N VAL A 95 1.24 -1.33 -5.52
CA VAL A 95 0.48 -2.46 -4.96
C VAL A 95 0.56 -2.46 -3.43
N PHE A 96 1.75 -2.32 -2.84
CA PHE A 96 1.91 -2.25 -1.39
C PHE A 96 1.22 -1.03 -0.77
N PHE A 97 1.25 0.12 -1.46
CA PHE A 97 0.52 1.31 -1.03
C PHE A 97 -1.00 1.09 -1.04
N ILE A 98 -1.55 0.41 -2.05
CA ILE A 98 -2.97 0.05 -2.12
C ILE A 98 -3.34 -0.91 -0.97
N ILE A 99 -2.51 -1.92 -0.69
CA ILE A 99 -2.71 -2.85 0.42
C ILE A 99 -2.70 -2.11 1.76
N LEU A 100 -1.76 -1.17 1.95
CA LEU A 100 -1.66 -0.36 3.14
C LEU A 100 -2.89 0.53 3.32
N LEU A 101 -3.35 1.19 2.25
CA LEU A 101 -4.56 2.01 2.24
C LEU A 101 -5.81 1.18 2.57
N ALA A 102 -5.98 0.04 1.92
CA ALA A 102 -7.10 -0.87 2.15
C ALA A 102 -7.12 -1.34 3.62
N SER A 103 -5.95 -1.69 4.17
CA SER A 103 -5.81 -2.12 5.56
C SER A 103 -6.25 -1.01 6.53
N GLY A 104 -5.81 0.23 6.34
CA GLY A 104 -6.22 1.35 7.20
C GLY A 104 -7.71 1.68 7.10
N VAL A 105 -8.29 1.60 5.90
CA VAL A 105 -9.74 1.77 5.71
C VAL A 105 -10.52 0.69 6.44
N LEU A 106 -10.08 -0.57 6.36
CA LEU A 106 -10.72 -1.69 7.06
C LEU A 106 -10.63 -1.53 8.58
N ILE A 107 -9.46 -1.18 9.11
CA ILE A 107 -9.25 -0.95 10.55
C ILE A 107 -10.17 0.17 11.04
N ASN A 108 -10.25 1.30 10.34
CA ASN A 108 -11.15 2.41 10.70
C ASN A 108 -12.64 2.05 10.62
N ARG A 109 -13.02 1.07 9.79
CA ARG A 109 -14.40 0.56 9.76
C ARG A 109 -14.67 -0.35 10.96
N LEU A 110 -13.73 -1.24 11.27
CA LEU A 110 -13.83 -2.16 12.40
C LEU A 110 -13.83 -1.41 13.74
N SER A 111 -13.04 -0.34 13.87
CA SER A 111 -13.00 0.47 15.09
C SER A 111 -14.29 1.24 15.39
N LYS A 112 -15.21 1.32 14.43
CA LYS A 112 -16.55 1.91 14.61
C LYS A 112 -17.61 0.86 14.89
N PHE A 113 -17.27 -0.42 14.74
CA PHE A 113 -18.16 -1.55 14.96
C PHE A 113 -18.01 -2.12 16.38
N LEU A 114 -16.79 -2.05 16.94
CA LEU A 114 -16.49 -2.34 18.33
C LEU A 114 -16.88 -1.15 19.23
#